data_AF-A0A7S3P851-F1
#
_entry.id   AF-A0A7S3P851-F1
#
_cell.length_a   1.000
_cell.length_b   1.000
_cell.length_c   1.000
_cell.angle_alpha   90.00
_cell.angle_beta   90.00
_cell.angle_gamma   90.00
#
_symmetry.space_group_name_H-M   'P 1'
#
loop_
_entity.id
_entity.type
_entity.pdbx_description
1 polymer ?
#
loop_
_entity_poly.entity_id
_entity_poly.type
_entity_poly.pdbx_seq_one_letter_code
_entity_poly.pdbx_strand_id
1 'polypeptide(L)'
;MVKIPDPPYIVAGVVGGPFVEYVVTPLRNGLTLGALDKSASVVGLYGQVFRNGLGDAFAGGIPMAKAGVPGFLVLGPAFHMFKDFTGGSSVAAVGLTAISESLVFYGAESYNAQVTYNLKALRNGTPRITKLQNPLNPLGGGFGLNVSRNVLAMSGLRVFSKPCQDVIQQLKPDMSPTARTVWGDLVANVLVSAASAPLHQLYQWSVTTRVAETTHVEPFVKAAVNFLKAQYLTSSGSLSPVAGRDMFLRVVYNATIFTMYGFIERTLVATWPSTLHWNHRL
;
A
#
# COMPACT_ATOMS: atom_id res chain seq x y z
N MET A 1 12.31 -25.46 12.26
CA MET A 1 12.06 -24.75 13.53
C MET A 1 11.88 -23.28 13.19
N VAL A 2 10.77 -22.65 13.59
CA VAL A 2 10.50 -21.25 13.24
C VAL A 2 11.42 -20.36 14.09
N LYS A 3 12.31 -19.59 13.44
CA LYS A 3 13.18 -18.64 14.14
C LYS A 3 12.35 -17.41 14.52
N ILE A 4 12.24 -17.12 15.81
CA ILE A 4 11.65 -15.86 16.29
C ILE A 4 12.55 -14.71 15.82
N PRO A 5 11.98 -13.61 15.27
CA PRO A 5 12.76 -12.45 14.84
C PRO A 5 13.54 -11.84 15.99
N ASP A 6 14.71 -11.29 15.69
CA ASP A 6 15.51 -10.61 16.70
C ASP A 6 14.74 -9.37 17.21
N PRO A 7 14.93 -8.97 18.48
CA PRO A 7 14.21 -7.87 19.11
C PRO A 7 14.18 -6.53 18.35
N PRO A 8 15.28 -6.06 17.71
CA PRO A 8 15.23 -4.80 16.96
C PRO A 8 14.21 -4.84 15.82
N TYR A 9 13.98 -6.00 15.19
CA TYR A 9 12.97 -6.15 14.13
C TYR A 9 11.55 -6.11 14.68
N ILE A 10 11.32 -6.69 15.86
CA ILE A 10 10.02 -6.64 16.53
C ILE A 10 9.70 -5.19 16.92
N VAL A 11 10.66 -4.47 17.51
CA VAL A 11 10.47 -3.06 17.88
C VAL A 11 10.29 -2.17 16.66
N ALA A 12 11.06 -2.39 15.58
CA ALA A 12 10.87 -1.69 14.32
C ALA A 12 9.44 -1.89 13.79
N GLY A 13 8.92 -3.12 13.80
CA GLY A 13 7.55 -3.40 13.38
C GLY A 13 6.49 -2.77 14.29
N VAL A 14 6.59 -2.97 15.60
CA VAL A 14 5.57 -2.57 16.58
C VAL A 14 5.54 -1.06 16.82
N VAL A 15 6.68 -0.36 16.69
CA VAL A 15 6.76 1.10 16.92
C VAL A 15 6.92 1.85 15.61
N GLY A 16 7.87 1.43 14.78
CA GLY A 16 8.17 2.07 13.50
C GLY A 16 7.04 1.92 12.49
N GLY A 17 6.45 0.72 12.38
CA GLY A 17 5.31 0.46 11.48
C GLY A 17 4.15 1.42 11.68
N PRO A 18 3.54 1.50 12.88
CA PRO A 18 2.47 2.45 13.18
C PRO A 18 2.82 3.91 12.93
N PHE A 19 4.04 4.32 13.29
CA PHE A 19 4.52 5.67 13.04
C PHE A 19 4.54 6.00 11.55
N VAL A 20 5.11 5.11 10.73
CA VAL A 20 5.16 5.27 9.28
C VAL A 20 3.74 5.32 8.69
N GLU A 21 2.86 4.38 9.06
CA GLU A 21 1.48 4.33 8.57
C GLU A 21 0.68 5.60 8.91
N TYR A 22 0.95 6.20 10.07
CA TYR A 22 0.37 7.48 10.43
C TYR A 22 0.93 8.62 9.58
N VAL A 23 2.26 8.76 9.51
CA VAL A 23 2.93 9.88 8.82
C VAL A 23 2.60 9.93 7.33
N VAL A 24 2.43 8.77 6.69
CA VAL A 24 2.10 8.67 5.26
C VAL A 24 0.61 8.81 4.96
N THR A 25 -0.23 9.10 5.96
CA THR A 25 -1.68 9.28 5.77
C THR A 25 -2.03 10.33 4.70
N PRO A 26 -1.35 11.50 4.61
CA PRO A 26 -1.63 12.45 3.54
C PRO A 26 -1.37 11.89 2.13
N LEU A 27 -0.36 11.03 1.97
CA LEU A 27 -0.08 10.34 0.72
C LEU A 27 -1.19 9.35 0.37
N ARG A 28 -1.68 8.60 1.36
CA ARG A 28 -2.82 7.68 1.22
C ARG A 28 -4.11 8.41 0.85
N ASN A 29 -4.39 9.53 1.51
CA ASN A 29 -5.55 10.37 1.23
C ASN A 29 -5.48 10.96 -0.20
N GLY A 30 -4.29 11.33 -0.67
CA GLY A 30 -4.06 11.75 -2.05
C GLY A 30 -4.39 10.66 -3.08
N LEU A 31 -4.05 9.40 -2.79
CA LEU A 31 -4.42 8.26 -3.62
C LEU A 31 -5.95 8.05 -3.66
N THR A 32 -6.63 8.11 -2.51
CA THR A 32 -8.09 8.04 -2.45
C THR A 32 -8.73 9.16 -3.26
N LEU A 33 -8.26 10.41 -3.12
CA LEU A 33 -8.76 11.53 -3.90
C LEU A 33 -8.52 11.36 -5.41
N GLY A 34 -7.44 10.67 -5.81
CA GLY A 34 -7.19 10.31 -7.22
C GLY A 34 -8.31 9.49 -7.85
N ALA A 35 -8.92 8.57 -7.09
CA ALA A 35 -10.08 7.79 -7.53
C ALA A 35 -11.37 8.64 -7.62
N LEU A 36 -11.42 9.73 -6.86
CA LEU A 36 -12.59 10.60 -6.73
C LEU A 36 -12.53 11.84 -7.62
N ASP A 37 -11.35 12.16 -8.16
CA ASP A 37 -11.08 13.39 -8.90
C ASP A 37 -10.18 13.12 -10.09
N LYS A 38 -10.77 12.90 -11.27
CA LYS A 38 -9.99 12.69 -12.49
C LYS A 38 -9.39 13.96 -13.07
N SER A 39 -9.89 15.15 -12.71
CA SER A 39 -9.41 16.42 -13.27
C SER A 39 -8.27 17.03 -12.46
N ALA A 40 -8.13 16.69 -11.18
CA ALA A 40 -7.05 17.20 -10.34
C ALA A 40 -5.66 16.65 -10.75
N SER A 41 -4.67 17.53 -10.81
CA SER A 41 -3.25 17.16 -10.90
C SER A 41 -2.73 16.61 -9.56
N VAL A 42 -1.51 16.07 -9.53
CA VAL A 42 -0.85 15.63 -8.27
C VAL A 42 -0.86 16.74 -7.22
N VAL A 43 -0.45 17.95 -7.61
CA VAL A 43 -0.43 19.12 -6.72
C VAL A 43 -1.85 19.50 -6.29
N GLY A 44 -2.82 19.43 -7.21
CA GLY A 44 -4.23 19.68 -6.90
C GLY A 44 -4.80 18.70 -5.88
N LEU A 45 -4.44 17.41 -5.98
CA LEU A 45 -4.86 16.37 -5.03
C LEU A 45 -4.27 16.62 -3.64
N TYR A 46 -2.99 16.92 -3.52
CA TYR A 46 -2.41 17.28 -2.22
C TYR A 46 -2.96 18.60 -1.67
N GLY A 47 -3.20 19.59 -2.53
CA GLY A 47 -3.92 20.81 -2.14
C GLY A 47 -5.30 20.50 -1.55
N GLN A 48 -6.02 19.51 -2.09
CA GLN A 48 -7.28 19.03 -1.52
C GLN A 48 -7.11 18.29 -0.19
N VAL A 49 -6.03 17.51 -0.01
CA VAL A 49 -5.71 16.82 1.27
C VAL A 49 -5.52 17.83 2.40
N PHE A 50 -4.74 18.89 2.14
CA PHE A 50 -4.37 19.88 3.16
C PHE A 50 -5.34 21.08 3.23
N ARG A 51 -6.43 21.08 2.47
CA ARG A 51 -7.32 22.24 2.29
C ARG A 51 -7.88 22.79 3.61
N ASN A 52 -8.14 21.92 4.57
CA ASN A 52 -8.70 22.27 5.88
C ASN A 52 -7.64 22.28 6.99
N GLY A 53 -6.35 22.28 6.62
CA GLY A 53 -5.23 22.24 7.54
C GLY A 53 -4.71 20.82 7.82
N LEU A 54 -3.75 20.74 8.75
CA LEU A 54 -3.02 19.50 9.05
C LEU A 54 -3.91 18.42 9.67
N GLY A 55 -4.89 18.79 10.52
CA GLY A 55 -5.77 17.80 11.16
C GLY A 55 -6.49 16.90 10.14
N ASP A 56 -7.09 17.51 9.12
CA ASP A 56 -7.80 16.79 8.06
C ASP A 56 -6.86 15.99 7.15
N ALA A 57 -5.62 16.46 6.96
CA ALA A 57 -4.63 15.75 6.15
C ALA A 57 -4.29 14.37 6.73
N PHE A 58 -4.39 14.20 8.05
CA PHE A 58 -4.17 12.94 8.78
C PHE A 58 -5.47 12.21 9.16
N ALA A 59 -6.62 12.65 8.64
CA ALA A 59 -7.90 12.04 8.95
C ALA A 59 -7.92 10.55 8.56
N GLY A 60 -8.39 9.69 9.48
CA GLY A 60 -8.39 8.24 9.31
C GLY A 60 -7.03 7.56 9.48
N GLY A 61 -5.96 8.28 9.83
CA GLY A 61 -4.62 7.71 10.01
C GLY A 61 -4.45 6.83 11.26
N ILE A 62 -5.19 7.11 12.35
CA ILE A 62 -5.05 6.37 13.61
C ILE A 62 -5.41 4.87 13.48
N PRO A 63 -6.53 4.48 12.84
CA PRO A 63 -6.79 3.06 12.62
C PRO A 63 -5.72 2.36 11.77
N MET A 64 -5.15 3.06 10.78
CA MET A 64 -4.04 2.53 9.98
C MET A 64 -2.78 2.32 10.82
N ALA A 65 -2.46 3.28 11.70
CA ALA A 65 -1.34 3.12 12.63
C ALA A 65 -1.53 1.90 13.54
N LYS A 66 -2.74 1.69 14.08
CA LYS A 66 -3.05 0.51 14.90
C LYS A 66 -2.91 -0.80 14.13
N ALA A 67 -3.41 -0.85 12.89
CA ALA A 67 -3.24 -2.00 12.00
C ALA A 67 -1.75 -2.22 11.63
N GLY A 68 -0.94 -1.16 11.61
CA GLY A 68 0.49 -1.20 11.40
C GLY A 68 1.24 -2.12 12.36
N VAL A 69 0.78 -2.26 13.62
CA VAL A 69 1.45 -3.12 14.61
C VAL A 69 1.54 -4.58 14.13
N PRO A 70 0.41 -5.30 13.93
CA PRO A 70 0.48 -6.65 13.36
C PRO A 70 0.89 -6.65 11.88
N GLY A 71 0.61 -5.59 11.13
CA GLY A 71 0.88 -5.52 9.69
C GLY A 71 2.36 -5.63 9.34
N PHE A 72 3.22 -4.90 10.06
CA PHE A 72 4.66 -4.97 9.80
C PHE A 72 5.31 -6.27 10.31
N LEU A 73 4.71 -6.93 11.31
CA LEU A 73 5.12 -8.28 11.70
C LEU A 73 4.78 -9.31 10.61
N VAL A 74 3.67 -9.12 9.89
CA VAL A 74 3.31 -9.96 8.75
C VAL A 74 4.28 -9.75 7.58
N LEU A 75 4.60 -8.49 7.25
CA LEU A 75 5.43 -8.15 6.10
C LEU A 75 6.89 -8.61 6.21
N GLY A 76 7.45 -8.58 7.42
CA GLY A 76 8.82 -9.04 7.66
C GLY A 76 8.86 -10.51 8.09
N PRO A 77 8.74 -10.80 9.39
CA PRO A 77 8.80 -12.15 9.96
C PRO A 77 7.92 -13.20 9.29
N ALA A 78 6.61 -12.92 9.12
CA ALA A 78 5.68 -13.95 8.66
C ALA A 78 5.94 -14.35 7.20
N PHE A 79 6.44 -13.43 6.36
CA PHE A 79 6.87 -13.79 5.00
C PHE A 79 7.89 -14.92 4.99
N HIS A 80 8.91 -14.86 5.86
CA HIS A 80 9.93 -15.90 5.94
C HIS A 80 9.35 -17.22 6.44
N MET A 81 8.44 -17.17 7.42
CA MET A 81 7.69 -18.35 7.87
C MET A 81 6.86 -18.97 6.74
N PHE A 82 6.17 -18.15 5.95
CA PHE A 82 5.39 -18.62 4.81
C PHE A 82 6.27 -19.18 3.70
N LYS A 83 7.45 -18.60 3.47
CA LYS A 83 8.43 -19.14 2.53
C LYS A 83 8.91 -20.52 2.95
N ASP A 84 9.25 -20.71 4.22
CA ASP A 84 9.64 -22.02 4.74
C ASP A 84 8.48 -23.03 4.65
N PHE A 85 7.27 -22.60 5.02
CA PHE A 85 6.05 -23.43 4.96
C PHE A 85 5.72 -23.88 3.53
N THR A 86 5.99 -23.04 2.54
CA THR A 86 5.71 -23.32 1.12
C THR A 86 6.88 -24.00 0.39
N GLY A 87 7.83 -24.60 1.12
CA GLY A 87 8.97 -25.30 0.53
C GLY A 87 9.96 -24.39 -0.20
N GLY A 88 10.08 -23.13 0.23
CA GLY A 88 11.01 -22.15 -0.35
C GLY A 88 10.42 -21.28 -1.47
N SER A 89 9.16 -21.47 -1.84
CA SER A 89 8.52 -20.71 -2.93
C SER A 89 8.21 -19.27 -2.54
N SER A 90 8.99 -18.31 -3.08
CA SER A 90 8.74 -16.87 -2.86
C SER A 90 7.37 -16.42 -3.36
N VAL A 91 6.86 -16.99 -4.46
CA VAL A 91 5.56 -16.60 -5.04
C VAL A 91 4.41 -17.03 -4.12
N ALA A 92 4.43 -18.27 -3.64
CA ALA A 92 3.43 -18.77 -2.71
C ALA A 92 3.47 -18.00 -1.38
N ALA A 93 4.68 -17.70 -0.89
CA ALA A 93 4.88 -16.88 0.30
C ALA A 93 4.32 -15.46 0.14
N VAL A 94 4.51 -14.81 -1.02
CA VAL A 94 3.89 -13.51 -1.33
C VAL A 94 2.36 -13.60 -1.27
N GLY A 95 1.77 -14.66 -1.83
CA GLY A 95 0.32 -14.87 -1.77
C GLY A 95 -0.22 -14.94 -0.34
N LEU A 96 0.39 -15.78 0.51
CA LEU A 96 0.00 -15.92 1.91
C LEU A 96 0.22 -14.63 2.72
N THR A 97 1.33 -13.93 2.45
CA THR A 97 1.63 -12.64 3.07
C THR A 97 0.59 -11.60 2.66
N ALA A 98 0.20 -11.54 1.38
CA ALA A 98 -0.79 -10.58 0.88
C ALA A 98 -2.16 -10.78 1.48
N ILE A 99 -2.59 -12.04 1.63
CA ILE A 99 -3.86 -12.35 2.30
C ILE A 99 -3.79 -11.91 3.77
N SER A 100 -2.72 -12.26 4.48
CA SER A 100 -2.53 -11.92 5.89
C SER A 100 -2.47 -10.41 6.12
N GLU A 101 -1.72 -9.69 5.28
CA GLU A 101 -1.63 -8.23 5.30
C GLU A 101 -3.00 -7.60 5.02
N SER A 102 -3.75 -8.12 4.05
CA SER A 102 -5.09 -7.62 3.74
C SER A 102 -6.06 -7.85 4.89
N LEU A 103 -5.99 -8.99 5.58
CA LEU A 103 -6.81 -9.23 6.77
C LEU A 103 -6.49 -8.23 7.89
N VAL A 104 -5.26 -7.76 7.99
CA VAL A 104 -4.87 -6.75 8.98
C VAL A 104 -5.34 -5.34 8.56
N PHE A 105 -5.06 -4.94 7.33
CA PHE A 105 -5.21 -3.54 6.91
C PHE A 105 -6.54 -3.21 6.25
N TYR A 106 -7.27 -4.17 5.69
CA TYR A 106 -8.45 -3.89 4.86
C TYR A 106 -9.47 -2.99 5.57
N GLY A 107 -9.83 -3.30 6.82
CA GLY A 107 -10.82 -2.54 7.57
C GLY A 107 -10.36 -1.10 7.80
N ALA A 108 -9.13 -0.93 8.28
CA ALA A 108 -8.53 0.37 8.56
C ALA A 108 -8.33 1.20 7.29
N GLU A 109 -7.91 0.59 6.18
CA GLU A 109 -7.67 1.26 4.91
C GLU A 109 -8.98 1.73 4.28
N SER A 110 -9.99 0.87 4.27
CA SER A 110 -11.32 1.21 3.79
C SER A 110 -11.93 2.34 4.62
N TYR A 111 -11.78 2.29 5.96
CA TYR A 111 -12.22 3.38 6.84
C TYR A 111 -11.53 4.70 6.51
N ASN A 112 -10.20 4.71 6.37
CA ASN A 112 -9.44 5.90 6.00
C ASN A 112 -9.91 6.48 4.66
N ALA A 113 -10.10 5.64 3.65
CA ALA A 113 -10.61 6.05 2.34
C ALA A 113 -11.99 6.69 2.44
N GLN A 114 -12.90 6.10 3.22
CA GLN A 114 -14.26 6.62 3.39
C GLN A 114 -14.31 7.93 4.20
N VAL A 115 -13.42 8.11 5.18
CA VAL A 115 -13.24 9.40 5.87
C VAL A 115 -12.81 10.48 4.88
N THR A 116 -11.79 10.19 4.05
CA THR A 116 -11.32 11.11 3.01
C THR A 116 -12.41 11.43 1.99
N TYR A 117 -13.20 10.43 1.57
CA TYR A 117 -14.38 10.62 0.74
C TYR A 117 -15.38 11.56 1.41
N ASN A 118 -15.74 11.33 2.68
CA ASN A 118 -16.71 12.14 3.40
C ASN A 118 -16.24 13.59 3.59
N LEU A 119 -14.95 13.82 3.80
CA LEU A 119 -14.38 15.18 3.81
C LEU A 119 -14.55 15.87 2.46
N LYS A 120 -14.34 15.16 1.34
CA LYS A 120 -14.61 15.69 0.00
C LYS A 120 -16.11 15.93 -0.22
N ALA A 121 -16.95 14.98 0.16
CA ALA A 121 -18.39 15.05 -0.04
C ALA A 121 -19.01 16.23 0.72
N LEU A 122 -18.57 16.46 1.96
CA LEU A 122 -18.99 17.61 2.76
C LEU A 122 -18.70 18.95 2.04
N ARG A 123 -17.53 19.07 1.41
CA ARG A 123 -17.15 20.30 0.67
C ARG A 123 -17.96 20.49 -0.61
N ASN A 124 -18.29 19.40 -1.27
CA ASN A 124 -18.98 19.43 -2.57
C ASN A 124 -20.51 19.40 -2.43
N GLY A 125 -21.04 19.29 -1.21
CA GLY A 125 -22.48 19.11 -0.98
C GLY A 125 -23.02 17.79 -1.54
N THR A 126 -22.17 16.77 -1.70
CA THR A 126 -22.60 15.45 -2.21
C THR A 126 -22.95 14.49 -1.07
N PRO A 127 -23.71 13.41 -1.33
CA PRO A 127 -24.04 12.42 -0.32
C PRO A 127 -22.78 11.86 0.38
N ARG A 128 -22.89 11.66 1.69
CA ARG A 128 -21.83 11.07 2.52
C ARG A 128 -22.12 9.59 2.77
N ILE A 129 -21.07 8.82 2.98
CA ILE A 129 -21.18 7.45 3.49
C ILE A 129 -21.56 7.56 4.98
N THR A 130 -22.77 7.11 5.31
CA THR A 130 -23.31 7.19 6.67
C THR A 130 -22.81 6.05 7.57
N LYS A 131 -22.60 4.86 7.00
CA LYS A 131 -22.06 3.69 7.69
C LYS A 131 -20.64 3.40 7.19
N LEU A 132 -19.66 3.90 7.93
CA LEU A 132 -18.25 3.63 7.64
C LEU A 132 -17.90 2.17 7.92
N GLN A 133 -16.91 1.64 7.20
CA GLN A 133 -16.31 0.33 7.46
C GLN A 133 -15.77 0.30 8.89
N ASN A 134 -16.07 -0.76 9.64
CA ASN A 134 -15.44 -0.95 10.93
C ASN A 134 -13.93 -1.24 10.71
N PRO A 135 -13.01 -0.45 11.28
CA PRO A 135 -11.57 -0.67 11.08
C PRO A 135 -11.06 -2.05 11.51
N LEU A 136 -11.77 -2.70 12.44
CA LEU A 136 -11.43 -4.04 12.94
C LEU A 136 -12.10 -5.16 12.16
N ASN A 137 -13.00 -4.86 11.23
CA ASN A 137 -13.60 -5.87 10.37
C ASN A 137 -12.69 -6.12 9.15
N PRO A 138 -12.06 -7.30 9.05
CA PRO A 138 -11.05 -7.59 8.04
C PRO A 138 -11.65 -7.88 6.65
N LEU A 139 -12.98 -7.96 6.53
CA LEU A 139 -13.67 -8.37 5.30
C LEU A 139 -14.76 -7.36 4.90
N GLY A 140 -15.00 -7.27 3.60
CA GLY A 140 -16.04 -6.45 3.01
C GLY A 140 -15.90 -6.29 1.49
N GLY A 141 -16.68 -5.37 0.92
CA GLY A 141 -16.63 -5.05 -0.50
C GLY A 141 -15.23 -4.60 -0.93
N GLY A 142 -14.71 -5.14 -2.04
CA GLY A 142 -13.38 -4.80 -2.54
C GLY A 142 -12.21 -5.52 -1.86
N PHE A 143 -12.44 -6.43 -0.90
CA PHE A 143 -11.37 -7.20 -0.25
C PHE A 143 -10.48 -7.94 -1.26
N GLY A 144 -11.08 -8.60 -2.27
CA GLY A 144 -10.32 -9.30 -3.32
C GLY A 144 -9.45 -8.37 -4.18
N LEU A 145 -9.85 -7.11 -4.35
CA LEU A 145 -9.02 -6.09 -5.01
C LEU A 145 -7.84 -5.66 -4.12
N ASN A 146 -8.08 -5.54 -2.82
CA ASN A 146 -7.04 -5.24 -1.83
C ASN A 146 -5.96 -6.34 -1.83
N VAL A 147 -6.38 -7.62 -1.77
CA VAL A 147 -5.47 -8.78 -1.85
C VAL A 147 -4.68 -8.77 -3.16
N SER A 148 -5.37 -8.68 -4.31
CA SER A 148 -4.72 -8.67 -5.63
C SER A 148 -3.68 -7.56 -5.76
N ARG A 149 -4.01 -6.36 -5.26
CA ARG A 149 -3.09 -5.23 -5.23
C ARG A 149 -1.87 -5.50 -4.34
N ASN A 150 -2.06 -6.07 -3.15
CA ASN A 150 -0.97 -6.36 -2.22
C ASN A 150 -0.05 -7.47 -2.76
N VAL A 151 -0.60 -8.49 -3.43
CA VAL A 151 0.20 -9.51 -4.16
C VAL A 151 1.12 -8.84 -5.17
N LEU A 152 0.59 -7.95 -6.02
CA LEU A 152 1.41 -7.25 -7.00
C LEU A 152 2.46 -6.37 -6.31
N ALA A 153 2.07 -5.55 -5.35
CA ALA A 153 2.96 -4.64 -4.66
C ALA A 153 4.14 -5.36 -3.98
N MET A 154 3.89 -6.48 -3.28
CA MET A 154 4.94 -7.26 -2.63
C MET A 154 5.81 -8.08 -3.59
N SER A 155 5.30 -8.38 -4.78
CA SER A 155 6.08 -9.13 -5.78
C SER A 155 7.33 -8.37 -6.22
N GLY A 156 7.38 -7.03 -6.07
CA GLY A 156 8.54 -6.21 -6.44
C GLY A 156 9.83 -6.70 -5.80
N LEU A 157 9.94 -6.58 -4.48
CA LEU A 157 11.13 -7.00 -3.74
C LEU A 157 11.30 -8.53 -3.69
N ARG A 158 10.20 -9.28 -3.63
CA ARG A 158 10.26 -10.72 -3.31
C ARG A 158 10.35 -11.64 -4.53
N VAL A 159 9.95 -11.16 -5.71
CA VAL A 159 9.89 -11.95 -6.95
C VAL A 159 10.64 -11.27 -8.10
N PHE A 160 10.43 -9.96 -8.31
CA PHE A 160 10.95 -9.25 -9.49
C PHE A 160 12.33 -8.62 -9.31
N SER A 161 12.76 -8.36 -8.07
CA SER A 161 14.06 -7.73 -7.80
C SER A 161 15.23 -8.49 -8.42
N LYS A 162 15.30 -9.82 -8.24
CA LYS A 162 16.40 -10.63 -8.78
C LYS A 162 16.47 -10.60 -10.31
N PRO A 163 15.37 -10.84 -11.06
CA PRO A 163 15.35 -10.60 -12.50
C PRO A 163 15.83 -9.20 -12.93
N CYS A 164 15.41 -8.14 -12.23
CA CYS A 164 15.87 -6.78 -12.52
C CYS A 164 17.38 -6.63 -12.29
N GLN A 165 17.92 -7.19 -11.20
CA GLN A 165 19.36 -7.20 -10.93
C GLN A 165 20.15 -7.95 -12.00
N ASP A 166 19.62 -9.08 -12.50
CA ASP A 166 20.27 -9.90 -13.53
C ASP A 166 20.32 -9.16 -14.88
N VAL A 167 19.24 -8.46 -15.26
CA VAL A 167 19.22 -7.58 -16.44
C VAL A 167 20.21 -6.43 -16.28
N ILE A 168 20.26 -5.78 -15.13
CA ILE A 168 21.23 -4.70 -14.86
C ILE A 168 22.66 -5.23 -14.95
N GLN A 169 22.94 -6.43 -14.44
CA GLN A 169 24.27 -7.05 -14.55
C GLN A 169 24.67 -7.26 -16.02
N GLN A 170 23.72 -7.66 -16.87
CA GLN A 170 23.98 -7.84 -18.30
C GLN A 170 24.25 -6.50 -19.00
N LEU A 171 23.50 -5.45 -18.65
CA LEU A 171 23.64 -4.12 -19.25
C LEU A 171 24.86 -3.35 -18.74
N LYS A 172 25.24 -3.56 -17.47
CA LYS A 172 26.36 -2.87 -16.82
C LYS A 172 27.15 -3.83 -15.91
N PRO A 173 28.04 -4.67 -16.50
CA PRO A 173 28.74 -5.72 -15.76
C PRO A 173 29.71 -5.22 -14.68
N ASP A 174 30.20 -3.99 -14.83
CA ASP A 174 31.13 -3.29 -13.93
C ASP A 174 30.46 -2.65 -12.71
N MET A 175 29.12 -2.68 -12.64
CA MET A 175 28.39 -2.13 -11.50
C MET A 175 28.69 -2.92 -10.22
N SER A 176 28.96 -2.20 -9.11
CA SER A 176 29.18 -2.85 -7.82
C SER A 176 27.94 -3.66 -7.38
N PRO A 177 28.13 -4.78 -6.65
CA PRO A 177 27.01 -5.61 -6.21
C PRO A 177 25.95 -4.82 -5.43
N THR A 178 26.38 -3.91 -4.54
CA THR A 178 25.50 -3.06 -3.75
C THR A 178 24.67 -2.12 -4.62
N ALA A 179 25.31 -1.41 -5.58
CA ALA A 179 24.60 -0.50 -6.46
C ALA A 179 23.59 -1.25 -7.33
N ARG A 180 23.95 -2.44 -7.83
CA ARG A 180 23.07 -3.30 -8.61
C ARG A 180 21.84 -3.75 -7.82
N THR A 181 22.02 -4.14 -6.56
CA THR A 181 20.88 -4.48 -5.67
C THR A 181 19.96 -3.29 -5.49
N VAL A 182 20.50 -2.11 -5.16
CA VAL A 182 19.69 -0.89 -4.97
C VAL A 182 18.91 -0.52 -6.22
N TRP A 183 19.55 -0.52 -7.39
CA TRP A 183 18.88 -0.20 -8.66
C TRP A 183 17.86 -1.27 -9.06
N GLY A 184 18.17 -2.55 -8.87
CA GLY A 184 17.26 -3.65 -9.15
C GLY A 184 16.01 -3.59 -8.27
N ASP A 185 16.18 -3.35 -6.97
CA ASP A 185 15.07 -3.15 -6.03
C ASP A 185 14.24 -1.93 -6.41
N LEU A 186 14.87 -0.80 -6.74
CA LEU A 186 14.17 0.41 -7.14
C LEU A 186 13.32 0.19 -8.39
N VAL A 187 13.90 -0.37 -9.45
CA VAL A 187 13.19 -0.65 -10.70
C VAL A 187 12.03 -1.62 -10.47
N ALA A 188 12.28 -2.72 -9.76
CA ALA A 188 11.23 -3.70 -9.46
C ALA A 188 10.06 -3.06 -8.69
N ASN A 189 10.35 -2.27 -7.65
CA ASN A 189 9.31 -1.58 -6.86
C ASN A 189 8.54 -0.54 -7.67
N VAL A 190 9.21 0.24 -8.53
CA VAL A 190 8.53 1.21 -9.40
C VAL A 190 7.58 0.50 -10.35
N LEU A 191 8.04 -0.57 -11.00
CA LEU A 191 7.24 -1.32 -11.97
C LEU A 191 6.01 -1.96 -11.31
N VAL A 192 6.19 -2.67 -10.20
CA VAL A 192 5.03 -3.31 -9.55
C VAL A 192 4.10 -2.29 -8.90
N SER A 193 4.63 -1.16 -8.40
CA SER A 193 3.80 -0.09 -7.84
C SER A 193 2.94 0.54 -8.93
N ALA A 194 3.52 0.86 -10.09
CA ALA A 194 2.80 1.36 -11.25
C ALA A 194 1.75 0.34 -11.75
N ALA A 195 2.12 -0.94 -11.86
CA ALA A 195 1.21 -2.02 -12.24
C ALA A 195 0.06 -2.21 -11.23
N SER A 196 0.30 -1.94 -9.94
CA SER A 196 -0.73 -2.02 -8.89
C SER A 196 -1.68 -0.81 -8.87
N ALA A 197 -1.36 0.29 -9.56
CA ALA A 197 -2.12 1.53 -9.48
C ALA A 197 -3.58 1.38 -9.97
N PRO A 198 -3.89 0.70 -11.10
CA PRO A 198 -5.27 0.46 -11.52
C PRO A 198 -6.09 -0.33 -10.50
N LEU A 199 -5.51 -1.37 -9.90
CA LEU A 199 -6.18 -2.14 -8.85
C LEU A 199 -6.39 -1.31 -7.58
N HIS A 200 -5.41 -0.46 -7.23
CA HIS A 200 -5.56 0.46 -6.11
C HIS A 200 -6.69 1.46 -6.34
N GLN A 201 -6.74 2.12 -7.50
CA GLN A 201 -7.80 3.09 -7.81
C GLN A 201 -9.18 2.41 -7.86
N LEU A 202 -9.26 1.20 -8.42
CA LEU A 202 -10.50 0.43 -8.43
C LEU A 202 -10.94 0.02 -7.02
N TYR A 203 -9.99 -0.39 -6.17
CA TYR A 203 -10.25 -0.65 -4.76
C TYR A 203 -10.80 0.59 -4.06
N GLN A 204 -10.13 1.74 -4.20
CA GLN A 204 -10.55 3.02 -3.61
C GLN A 204 -11.98 3.38 -4.04
N TRP A 205 -12.29 3.33 -5.34
CA TRP A 205 -13.65 3.54 -5.84
C TRP A 205 -14.66 2.55 -5.24
N SER A 206 -14.29 1.27 -5.14
CA SER A 206 -15.18 0.22 -4.66
C SER A 206 -15.57 0.39 -3.18
N VAL A 207 -14.69 0.97 -2.36
CA VAL A 207 -14.95 1.20 -0.92
C VAL A 207 -15.45 2.62 -0.63
N THR A 208 -15.48 3.51 -1.62
CA THR A 208 -15.93 4.90 -1.48
C THR A 208 -17.16 5.20 -2.34
N THR A 209 -16.99 5.71 -3.56
CA THR A 209 -18.06 6.13 -4.47
C THR A 209 -19.11 5.04 -4.63
N ARG A 210 -18.68 3.78 -4.87
CA ARG A 210 -19.62 2.68 -5.02
C ARG A 210 -20.43 2.44 -3.74
N VAL A 211 -19.84 2.57 -2.55
CA VAL A 211 -20.55 2.41 -1.28
C VAL A 211 -21.53 3.57 -1.03
N ALA A 212 -21.19 4.78 -1.48
CA ALA A 212 -22.05 5.95 -1.36
C ALA A 212 -23.27 5.89 -2.29
N GLU A 213 -23.17 5.17 -3.42
CA GLU A 213 -24.29 4.92 -4.32
C GLU A 213 -25.30 3.98 -3.66
N THR A 214 -26.46 4.52 -3.27
CA THR A 214 -27.51 3.76 -2.56
C THR A 214 -28.17 2.69 -3.42
N THR A 215 -28.01 2.74 -4.74
CA THR A 215 -28.68 1.86 -5.70
C THR A 215 -27.65 1.21 -6.60
N HIS A 216 -27.25 -0.03 -6.29
CA HIS A 216 -26.37 -0.80 -7.17
C HIS A 216 -27.17 -1.44 -8.30
N VAL A 217 -27.49 -0.65 -9.33
CA VAL A 217 -28.24 -1.13 -10.49
C VAL A 217 -27.35 -2.02 -11.40
N GLU A 218 -26.04 -1.78 -11.39
CA GLU A 218 -25.09 -2.46 -12.29
C GLU A 218 -24.23 -3.53 -11.59
N PRO A 219 -24.02 -4.72 -12.20
CA PRO A 219 -23.11 -5.74 -11.70
C PRO A 219 -21.70 -5.18 -11.47
N PHE A 220 -21.04 -5.67 -10.42
CA PHE A 220 -19.73 -5.16 -10.00
C PHE A 220 -18.69 -5.14 -11.12
N VAL A 221 -18.56 -6.24 -11.88
CA VAL A 221 -17.58 -6.36 -12.96
C VAL A 221 -17.80 -5.31 -14.04
N LYS A 222 -19.05 -5.10 -14.45
CA LYS A 222 -19.39 -4.13 -15.50
C LYS A 222 -19.11 -2.70 -15.01
N ALA A 223 -19.51 -2.37 -13.78
CA ALA A 223 -19.23 -1.08 -13.17
C ALA A 223 -17.72 -0.83 -12.96
N ALA A 224 -16.96 -1.87 -12.60
CA ALA A 224 -15.51 -1.79 -12.46
C ALA A 224 -14.81 -1.50 -13.81
N VAL A 225 -15.24 -2.17 -14.89
CA VAL A 225 -14.76 -1.87 -16.25
C VAL A 225 -15.11 -0.44 -16.65
N ASN A 226 -16.34 -0.01 -16.38
CA ASN A 226 -16.78 1.36 -16.67
C ASN A 226 -15.95 2.39 -15.90
N PHE A 227 -15.69 2.16 -14.61
CA PHE A 227 -14.80 3.00 -13.81
C PHE A 227 -13.39 3.09 -14.42
N LEU A 228 -12.76 1.96 -14.72
CA LEU A 228 -11.40 1.94 -15.26
C LEU A 228 -11.32 2.63 -16.63
N LYS A 229 -12.31 2.42 -17.51
CA LYS A 229 -12.41 3.13 -18.78
C LYS A 229 -12.56 4.63 -18.57
N ALA A 230 -13.45 5.05 -17.67
CA ALA A 230 -13.68 6.46 -17.38
C ALA A 230 -12.47 7.15 -16.71
N GLN A 231 -11.68 6.40 -15.95
CA GLN A 231 -10.48 6.90 -15.27
C GLN A 231 -9.30 7.02 -16.24
N TYR A 232 -9.07 6.01 -17.07
CA TYR A 232 -7.82 5.88 -17.82
C TYR A 232 -7.95 6.04 -19.32
N LEU A 233 -9.15 6.07 -19.90
CA LEU A 233 -9.33 6.30 -21.33
C LEU A 233 -9.98 7.66 -21.59
N THR A 234 -9.52 8.34 -22.64
CA THR A 234 -10.21 9.50 -23.21
C THR A 234 -11.46 9.07 -23.96
N SER A 235 -12.28 10.03 -24.40
CA SER A 235 -13.43 9.75 -25.28
C SER A 235 -13.02 9.08 -26.61
N SER A 236 -11.78 9.29 -27.07
CA SER A 236 -11.20 8.63 -28.24
C SER A 236 -10.64 7.23 -27.96
N GLY A 237 -10.66 6.76 -26.71
CA GLY A 237 -10.08 5.48 -26.31
C GLY A 237 -8.55 5.51 -26.09
N SER A 238 -7.92 6.68 -26.15
CA SER A 238 -6.48 6.84 -25.88
C SER A 238 -6.19 6.86 -24.38
N LEU A 239 -4.97 6.51 -23.97
CA LEU A 239 -4.58 6.54 -22.55
C LEU A 239 -4.56 7.98 -22.02
N SER A 240 -5.30 8.22 -20.94
CA SER A 240 -5.39 9.50 -20.24
C SER A 240 -4.12 9.79 -19.44
N PRO A 241 -3.67 11.06 -19.34
CA PRO A 241 -2.58 11.45 -18.44
C PRO A 241 -2.85 11.12 -16.96
N VAL A 242 -4.11 10.87 -16.60
CA VAL A 242 -4.52 10.35 -15.29
C VAL A 242 -3.81 9.02 -14.94
N ALA A 243 -3.53 8.18 -15.94
CA ALA A 243 -2.77 6.94 -15.72
C ALA A 243 -1.37 7.22 -15.15
N GLY A 244 -0.64 8.15 -15.76
CA GLY A 244 0.69 8.55 -15.29
C GLY A 244 0.64 9.20 -13.90
N ARG A 245 -0.38 10.03 -13.63
CA ARG A 245 -0.62 10.63 -12.32
C ARG A 245 -0.83 9.57 -11.23
N ASP A 246 -1.72 8.62 -11.47
CA ASP A 246 -2.07 7.60 -10.47
C ASP A 246 -0.93 6.61 -10.23
N MET A 247 -0.16 6.27 -11.28
CA MET A 247 1.10 5.53 -11.16
C MET A 247 2.11 6.29 -10.30
N PHE A 248 2.31 7.58 -10.57
CA PHE A 248 3.23 8.42 -9.79
C PHE A 248 2.85 8.47 -8.31
N LEU A 249 1.57 8.77 -8.00
CA LEU A 249 1.08 8.78 -6.61
C LEU A 249 1.32 7.45 -5.92
N ARG A 250 1.09 6.33 -6.62
CA ARG A 250 1.24 4.99 -6.06
C ARG A 250 2.71 4.65 -5.79
N VAL A 251 3.60 5.01 -6.71
CA VAL A 251 5.05 4.85 -6.56
C VAL A 251 5.55 5.68 -5.39
N VAL A 252 5.17 6.97 -5.32
CA VAL A 252 5.59 7.87 -4.22
C VAL A 252 5.14 7.35 -2.87
N TYR A 253 3.88 6.91 -2.75
CA TYR A 253 3.35 6.32 -1.52
C TYR A 253 4.16 5.10 -1.08
N ASN A 254 4.31 4.10 -1.95
CA ASN A 254 5.02 2.87 -1.62
C ASN A 254 6.50 3.13 -1.31
N ALA A 255 7.17 3.93 -2.14
CA ALA A 255 8.58 4.29 -1.94
C ALA A 255 8.79 4.99 -0.60
N THR A 256 7.88 5.89 -0.20
CA THR A 256 7.96 6.60 1.08
C THR A 256 7.84 5.64 2.25
N ILE A 257 6.84 4.75 2.26
CA ILE A 257 6.64 3.76 3.33
C ILE A 257 7.88 2.88 3.50
N PHE A 258 8.34 2.25 2.42
CA PHE A 258 9.47 1.33 2.49
C PHE A 258 10.77 2.04 2.87
N THR A 259 10.97 3.29 2.42
CA THR A 259 12.15 4.08 2.77
C THR A 259 12.14 4.46 4.25
N MET A 260 11.02 4.99 4.75
CA MET A 260 10.91 5.38 6.16
C MET A 260 11.04 4.18 7.08
N TYR A 261 10.32 3.09 6.79
CA TYR A 261 10.40 1.88 7.60
C TYR A 261 11.80 1.25 7.56
N GLY A 262 12.39 1.12 6.37
CA GLY A 262 13.75 0.58 6.21
C GLY A 262 14.82 1.44 6.87
N PHE A 263 14.62 2.76 7.00
CA PHE A 263 15.48 3.62 7.79
C PHE A 263 15.35 3.34 9.29
N ILE A 264 14.12 3.24 9.81
CA ILE A 264 13.87 2.94 11.23
C ILE A 264 14.45 1.57 11.60
N GLU A 265 14.18 0.54 10.80
CA GLU A 265 14.65 -0.82 11.04
C GLU A 265 16.19 -0.88 11.06
N ARG A 266 16.86 -0.35 10.03
CA ARG A 266 18.34 -0.35 9.97
C ARG A 266 18.97 0.43 11.11
N THR A 267 18.37 1.55 11.49
CA THR A 267 18.87 2.36 12.62
C THR A 267 18.75 1.58 13.92
N LEU A 268 17.60 0.95 14.18
CA LEU A 268 17.38 0.13 15.38
C LEU A 268 18.31 -1.08 15.42
N VAL A 269 18.55 -1.76 14.30
CA VAL A 269 19.50 -2.87 14.22
C VAL A 269 20.93 -2.41 14.50
N ALA A 270 21.33 -1.27 13.94
CA ALA A 270 22.69 -0.75 14.10
C ALA A 270 22.99 -0.21 15.50
N THR A 271 21.97 0.28 16.21
CA THR A 271 22.12 0.88 17.56
C THR A 271 21.56 0.01 18.68
N TRP A 272 21.11 -1.22 18.37
CA TRP A 272 20.50 -2.10 19.37
C TRP A 272 21.51 -2.42 20.49
N PRO A 273 21.17 -2.20 21.77
CA PRO A 273 22.06 -2.51 22.87
C PRO A 273 22.39 -4.00 22.90
N SER A 274 23.68 -4.35 22.92
CA SER A 274 24.14 -5.74 23.02
C SER A 274 23.68 -6.44 24.30
N THR A 275 23.32 -5.66 25.32
CA THR A 275 22.75 -6.16 26.58
C THR A 275 21.30 -6.63 26.46
N LEU A 276 20.61 -6.33 25.36
CA LEU A 276 19.19 -6.68 25.12
C LEU A 276 19.02 -7.81 24.10
N HIS A 277 20.06 -8.60 23.84
CA HIS A 277 19.92 -9.82 23.04
C HIS A 277 19.16 -10.89 23.82
N TRP A 278 18.23 -11.57 23.14
CA TRP A 278 17.49 -12.66 23.75
C TRP A 278 18.43 -13.86 23.81
N ASN A 279 18.64 -14.40 25.02
CA ASN A 279 19.30 -15.68 25.16
C ASN A 279 18.41 -16.75 24.53
N HIS A 280 18.73 -17.17 23.30
CA HIS A 280 18.02 -18.22 22.56
C HIS A 280 18.26 -19.63 23.15
N ARG A 281 18.13 -19.80 24.48
CA ARG A 281 18.02 -21.11 25.11
C ARG A 281 16.54 -21.45 25.25
N LEU A 282 15.93 -21.92 24.16
CA LEU A 282 14.69 -22.69 24.16
C LEU A 282 14.93 -23.99 23.40
#